data_AF-A0A8J4E3J0-F1
#
_entry.id   AF-A0A8J4E3J0-F1
#
_cell.length_a   1.000
_cell.length_b   1.000
_cell.length_c   1.000
_cell.angle_alpha   90.00
_cell.angle_beta   90.00
_cell.angle_gamma   90.00
#
_symmetry.space_group_name_H-M   'P 1'
#
loop_
_entity.id
_entity.type
_entity.pdbx_description
1 polymer ?
#
loop_
_entity_poly.entity_id
_entity_poly.type
_entity_poly.pdbx_seq_one_letter_code
_entity_poly.pdbx_strand_id
1 'polypeptide(L)'
;MHDATPLARVLDASTDPLAALAALRALRDHLDAREPELIAAARAAGVNWADLAPVLGVASRQAAERRYLRLRRPRTGEAGLTGDERVLAERDRRAGDRAVTAWARSNGADLRQLAGQISALTDLGPDAQPSLDRLHAALGDADATALPDLLAHAEEHLPAAWAERVRAVGEQIDEVRSNTHRERIDHRRTAELADGSS
;
A
#
# COMPACT_ATOMS: atom_id res chain seq x y z
N MET A 1 -19.71 22.67 5.59
CA MET A 1 -18.29 22.85 5.19
C MET A 1 -17.50 23.20 6.43
N HIS A 2 -16.71 22.28 6.97
CA HIS A 2 -15.80 22.61 8.07
C HIS A 2 -14.58 23.35 7.48
N ASP A 3 -14.29 24.53 8.00
CA ASP A 3 -13.26 25.44 7.50
C ASP A 3 -11.87 25.04 8.04
N ALA A 4 -10.91 24.81 7.14
CA ALA A 4 -9.52 24.45 7.46
C ALA A 4 -8.63 25.66 7.82
N THR A 5 -9.12 26.88 7.55
CA THR A 5 -8.42 28.15 7.77
C THR A 5 -7.88 28.34 9.20
N PRO A 6 -8.57 27.90 10.28
CA PRO A 6 -8.04 28.00 11.64
C PRO A 6 -6.81 27.14 11.87
N LEU A 7 -6.74 25.93 11.28
CA LEU A 7 -5.64 24.97 11.48
C LEU A 7 -4.37 25.42 10.76
N ALA A 8 -4.50 25.97 9.55
CA ALA A 8 -3.39 26.54 8.80
C ALA A 8 -2.80 27.77 9.53
N ARG A 9 -3.64 28.63 10.11
CA ARG A 9 -3.16 29.77 10.91
C ARG A 9 -2.42 29.36 12.18
N VAL A 10 -2.89 28.33 12.89
CA VAL A 10 -2.20 27.81 14.08
C VAL A 10 -0.86 27.18 13.72
N LEU A 11 -0.76 26.50 12.58
CA LEU A 11 0.51 26.00 12.04
C LEU A 11 1.53 27.12 11.84
N ASP A 12 1.12 28.21 11.18
CA ASP A 12 2.00 29.31 10.81
C ASP A 12 2.33 30.25 11.98
N ALA A 13 1.45 30.35 12.98
CA ALA A 13 1.59 31.29 14.11
C ALA A 13 2.16 30.67 15.40
N SER A 14 2.26 29.34 15.50
CA SER A 14 2.72 28.68 16.72
C SER A 14 4.24 28.75 16.88
N THR A 15 4.71 29.35 17.97
CA THR A 15 6.10 29.26 18.44
C THR A 15 6.41 28.00 19.24
N ASP A 16 5.39 27.23 19.64
CA ASP A 16 5.53 25.90 20.23
C ASP A 16 5.56 24.81 19.13
N PRO A 17 6.68 24.06 18.98
CA PRO A 17 6.80 22.99 18.00
C PRO A 17 5.78 21.85 18.17
N LEU A 18 5.36 21.54 19.40
CA LEU A 18 4.40 20.45 19.64
C LEU A 18 3.00 20.85 19.19
N ALA A 19 2.57 22.07 19.50
CA ALA A 19 1.32 22.64 19.01
C ALA A 19 1.29 22.77 17.48
N ALA A 20 2.41 23.16 16.85
CA ALA A 20 2.53 23.20 15.39
C ALA A 20 2.39 21.81 14.75
N LEU A 21 3.02 20.79 15.33
CA LEU A 21 2.91 19.39 14.86
C LEU A 21 1.49 18.83 15.04
N ALA A 22 0.81 19.18 16.14
CA ALA A 22 -0.59 18.82 16.36
C ALA A 22 -1.51 19.47 15.33
N ALA A 23 -1.32 20.77 15.02
CA ALA A 23 -2.07 21.49 14.00
C ALA A 23 -1.83 20.92 12.59
N LEU A 24 -0.57 20.62 12.24
CA LEU A 24 -0.20 19.98 10.97
C LEU A 24 -0.90 18.64 10.78
N ARG A 25 -0.99 17.88 11.86
CA ARG A 25 -1.63 16.57 11.86
C ARG A 25 -3.13 16.69 11.69
N ALA A 26 -3.80 17.58 12.43
CA ALA A 26 -5.22 17.85 12.25
C ALA A 26 -5.55 18.35 10.83
N LEU A 27 -4.66 19.17 10.24
CA LEU A 27 -4.81 19.63 8.86
C LEU A 27 -4.71 18.47 7.86
N ARG A 28 -3.77 17.54 8.05
CA ARG A 28 -3.66 16.33 7.21
C ARG A 28 -4.91 15.46 7.32
N ASP A 29 -5.42 15.24 8.53
CA ASP A 29 -6.63 14.45 8.75
C ASP A 29 -7.86 15.11 8.07
N HIS A 30 -7.95 16.44 8.13
CA HIS A 30 -8.98 17.19 7.41
C HIS A 30 -8.87 17.05 5.89
N LEU A 31 -7.66 17.14 5.34
CA LEU A 31 -7.42 16.99 3.90
C LEU A 31 -7.70 15.56 3.42
N ASP A 32 -7.29 14.55 4.18
CA ASP A 32 -7.52 13.13 3.87
C ASP A 32 -9.03 12.80 3.86
N ALA A 33 -9.82 13.44 4.72
CA ALA A 33 -11.28 13.30 4.73
C ALA A 33 -11.97 14.01 3.55
N ARG A 34 -11.41 15.15 3.10
CA ARG A 34 -11.96 15.98 2.01
C ARG A 34 -11.60 15.49 0.63
N GLU A 35 -10.41 14.90 0.46
CA GLU A 35 -9.89 14.45 -0.84
C GLU A 35 -10.86 13.49 -1.57
N PRO A 36 -11.46 12.47 -0.91
CA PRO A 36 -12.42 11.57 -1.56
C PRO A 36 -13.72 12.25 -1.98
N GLU A 37 -14.21 13.20 -1.18
CA GLU A 37 -15.40 14.00 -1.51
C GLU A 37 -15.17 14.86 -2.74
N LEU A 38 -13.99 15.49 -2.83
CA LEU A 38 -13.59 16.32 -3.97
C LEU A 38 -13.41 15.48 -5.24
N ILE A 39 -12.77 14.32 -5.13
CA ILE A 39 -12.65 13.37 -6.25
C ILE A 39 -14.03 12.90 -6.70
N ALA A 40 -14.92 12.55 -5.76
CA ALA A 40 -16.28 12.14 -6.09
C ALA A 40 -17.08 13.25 -6.78
N ALA A 41 -16.96 14.49 -6.33
CA ALA A 41 -17.58 15.66 -6.96
C ALA A 41 -17.04 15.90 -8.38
N ALA A 42 -15.74 15.80 -8.60
CA ALA A 42 -15.13 15.92 -9.92
C ALA A 42 -15.60 14.80 -10.87
N ARG A 43 -15.70 13.57 -10.37
CA ARG A 43 -16.25 12.43 -11.13
C ARG A 43 -17.73 12.65 -11.49
N ALA A 44 -18.53 13.20 -10.58
CA ALA A 44 -19.93 13.55 -10.83
C ALA A 44 -20.07 14.67 -11.88
N ALA A 45 -19.10 15.58 -11.98
CA ALA A 45 -19.02 16.60 -13.01
C ALA A 45 -18.50 16.09 -14.37
N GLY A 46 -18.24 14.78 -14.51
CA GLY A 46 -17.82 14.15 -15.77
C GLY A 46 -16.31 14.11 -15.99
N VAL A 47 -15.49 14.56 -15.03
CA VAL A 47 -14.03 14.48 -15.14
C VAL A 47 -13.61 13.01 -15.14
N ASN A 48 -12.80 12.59 -16.11
CA ASN A 48 -12.32 11.22 -16.18
C ASN A 48 -11.04 11.03 -15.33
N TRP A 49 -10.68 9.78 -15.07
CA TRP A 49 -9.52 9.46 -14.21
C TRP A 49 -8.17 9.86 -14.80
N ALA A 50 -8.05 9.96 -16.13
CA ALA A 50 -6.80 10.40 -16.76
C ALA A 50 -6.56 11.89 -16.52
N ASP A 51 -7.63 12.70 -16.54
CA ASP A 51 -7.56 14.13 -16.24
C ASP A 51 -7.36 14.40 -14.73
N LEU A 52 -7.83 13.49 -13.87
CA LEU A 52 -7.60 13.58 -12.41
C LEU A 52 -6.18 13.19 -11.99
N ALA A 53 -5.52 12.30 -12.72
CA ALA A 53 -4.18 11.80 -12.37
C ALA A 53 -3.14 12.91 -12.13
N PRO A 54 -2.95 13.90 -13.04
CA PRO A 54 -1.99 14.97 -12.80
C PRO A 54 -2.37 15.87 -11.62
N VAL A 55 -3.67 16.11 -11.38
CA VAL A 55 -4.16 16.92 -10.25
C VAL A 55 -3.91 16.24 -8.90
N LEU A 56 -4.01 14.90 -8.87
CA LEU A 56 -3.74 14.08 -7.69
C LEU A 56 -2.24 13.76 -7.51
N GLY A 57 -1.38 14.24 -8.42
CA GLY A 57 0.07 13.99 -8.38
C GLY A 57 0.45 12.53 -8.60
N VAL A 58 -0.38 11.76 -9.31
CA VAL A 58 -0.14 10.33 -9.60
C VAL A 58 0.12 10.10 -11.08
N ALA A 59 0.97 9.11 -11.38
CA ALA A 59 1.50 8.90 -12.73
C ALA A 59 0.46 8.37 -13.74
N SER A 60 -0.68 7.84 -13.30
CA SER A 60 -1.66 7.21 -14.20
C SER A 60 -3.09 7.23 -13.67
N ARG A 61 -4.04 7.00 -14.59
CA ARG A 61 -5.46 6.78 -14.29
C ARG A 61 -5.68 5.66 -13.26
N GLN A 62 -5.05 4.51 -13.43
CA GLN A 62 -5.21 3.38 -12.51
C GLN A 62 -4.67 3.72 -11.11
N ALA A 63 -3.59 4.50 -11.02
CA ALA A 63 -3.07 4.98 -9.75
C ALA A 63 -4.04 5.94 -9.04
N ALA A 64 -4.72 6.81 -9.80
CA ALA A 64 -5.77 7.69 -9.28
C ALA A 64 -6.98 6.88 -8.77
N GLU A 65 -7.44 5.91 -9.56
CA GLU A 65 -8.57 5.05 -9.21
C GLU A 65 -8.31 4.21 -7.96
N ARG A 66 -7.14 3.55 -7.88
CA ARG A 66 -6.73 2.77 -6.69
C ARG A 66 -6.59 3.64 -5.44
N ARG A 67 -6.05 4.86 -5.57
CA ARG A 67 -5.98 5.83 -4.47
C ARG A 67 -7.38 6.16 -3.96
N TYR A 68 -8.30 6.49 -4.85
CA TYR A 68 -9.69 6.79 -4.48
C TYR A 68 -10.40 5.61 -3.80
N LEU A 69 -10.28 4.39 -4.35
CA LEU A 69 -10.89 3.20 -3.75
C LEU A 69 -10.36 2.90 -2.35
N ARG A 70 -9.06 3.12 -2.11
CA ARG A 70 -8.44 2.97 -0.79
C ARG A 70 -8.96 4.01 0.21
N LEU A 71 -9.14 5.24 -0.24
CA LEU A 71 -9.66 6.32 0.62
C LEU A 71 -11.18 6.19 0.88
N ARG A 72 -11.92 5.56 -0.04
CA ARG A 72 -13.38 5.38 0.04
C ARG A 72 -13.80 4.13 0.84
N ARG A 73 -12.90 3.17 1.06
CA ARG A 73 -13.20 2.03 1.92
C ARG A 73 -13.47 2.56 3.33
N PRO A 74 -14.64 2.31 3.93
CA PRO A 74 -14.89 2.72 5.30
C PRO A 74 -13.80 2.12 6.17
N ARG A 75 -12.99 2.98 6.79
CA ARG A 75 -12.23 2.59 7.96
C ARG A 75 -13.28 2.37 9.02
N THR A 76 -13.68 1.12 9.24
CA THR A 76 -14.58 0.79 10.34
C THR A 76 -13.81 1.13 11.62
N GLY A 77 -14.10 2.30 12.17
CA GLY A 77 -13.46 2.85 13.35
C GLY A 77 -12.64 4.11 13.06
N GLU A 78 -12.86 5.11 13.90
CA GLU A 78 -11.91 6.16 14.31
C GLU A 78 -12.03 7.52 13.61
N ALA A 79 -12.93 8.31 14.19
CA ALA A 79 -12.54 9.65 14.61
C ALA A 79 -11.32 9.56 15.54
N GLY A 80 -10.21 10.20 15.16
CA GLY A 80 -9.08 10.48 16.03
C GLY A 80 -8.06 9.35 16.14
N LEU A 81 -7.15 9.26 15.18
CA LEU A 81 -5.82 8.72 15.47
C LEU A 81 -4.96 9.88 15.99
N THR A 82 -4.10 9.65 16.99
CA THR A 82 -3.11 10.48 17.71
C THR A 82 -1.66 10.21 17.23
N GLY A 83 -0.66 11.04 17.59
CA GLY A 83 0.58 11.21 16.79
C GLY A 83 1.42 9.95 16.77
N ASP A 84 1.34 9.25 17.89
CA ASP A 84 1.96 7.98 18.15
C ASP A 84 1.35 6.89 17.28
N GLU A 85 0.05 6.93 16.98
CA GLU A 85 -0.60 5.95 16.11
C GLU A 85 -0.15 6.05 14.64
N ARG A 86 0.29 7.23 14.17
CA ARG A 86 0.94 7.35 12.85
C ARG A 86 2.34 6.77 12.83
N VAL A 87 3.12 7.02 13.88
CA VAL A 87 4.46 6.43 14.05
C VAL A 87 4.35 4.91 14.17
N LEU A 88 3.32 4.41 14.86
CA LEU A 88 3.00 2.99 14.96
C LEU A 88 2.60 2.43 13.60
N ALA A 89 1.71 3.07 12.85
CA ALA A 89 1.33 2.63 11.50
C ALA A 89 2.53 2.59 10.53
N GLU A 90 3.46 3.54 10.66
CA GLU A 90 4.73 3.53 9.91
C GLU A 90 5.63 2.36 10.33
N ARG A 91 5.77 2.12 11.64
CA ARG A 91 6.54 0.99 12.18
C ARG A 91 5.94 -0.35 11.77
N ASP A 92 4.62 -0.46 11.74
CA ASP A 92 3.87 -1.63 11.29
C ASP A 92 4.09 -1.89 9.80
N ARG A 93 4.01 -0.85 8.96
CA ARG A 93 4.32 -0.97 7.54
C ARG A 93 5.74 -1.46 7.31
N ARG A 94 6.73 -0.85 7.96
CA ARG A 94 8.14 -1.27 7.85
C ARG A 94 8.37 -2.68 8.39
N ALA A 95 7.62 -3.10 9.41
CA ALA A 95 7.69 -4.47 9.91
C ALA A 95 7.13 -5.46 8.88
N GLY A 96 5.99 -5.14 8.26
CA GLY A 96 5.44 -5.90 7.15
C GLY A 96 6.39 -6.00 5.96
N ASP A 97 7.01 -4.88 5.56
CA ASP A 97 7.97 -4.85 4.44
C ASP A 97 9.19 -5.73 4.74
N ARG A 98 9.71 -5.70 5.97
CA ARG A 98 10.80 -6.57 6.41
C ARG A 98 10.39 -8.05 6.41
N ALA A 99 9.17 -8.35 6.85
CA ALA A 99 8.64 -9.71 6.86
C ALA A 99 8.47 -10.27 5.44
N VAL A 100 7.96 -9.47 4.49
CA VAL A 100 7.86 -9.85 3.08
C VAL A 100 9.24 -10.07 2.47
N THR A 101 10.20 -9.19 2.78
CA THR A 101 11.58 -9.35 2.30
C THR A 101 12.20 -10.66 2.83
N ALA A 102 11.99 -10.97 4.11
CA ALA A 102 12.47 -12.22 4.71
C ALA A 102 11.78 -13.44 4.10
N TRP A 103 10.47 -13.39 3.91
CA TRP A 103 9.70 -14.45 3.25
C TRP A 103 10.20 -14.67 1.82
N ALA A 104 10.40 -13.62 1.02
CA ALA A 104 10.86 -13.74 -0.37
C ALA A 104 12.26 -14.35 -0.45
N ARG A 105 13.15 -14.04 0.49
CA ARG A 105 14.47 -14.69 0.58
C ARG A 105 14.36 -16.18 0.91
N SER A 106 13.49 -16.54 1.86
CA SER A 106 13.26 -17.95 2.25
C SER A 106 12.54 -18.77 1.18
N ASN A 107 11.71 -18.13 0.36
CA ASN A 107 10.93 -18.77 -0.73
C ASN A 107 11.55 -18.56 -2.12
N GLY A 108 12.80 -18.09 -2.18
CA GLY A 108 13.43 -17.67 -3.43
C GLY A 108 13.60 -18.79 -4.47
N ALA A 109 13.67 -20.06 -4.06
CA ALA A 109 13.73 -21.19 -4.99
C ALA A 109 12.39 -21.35 -5.73
N ASP A 110 11.29 -21.37 -4.99
CA ASP A 110 9.94 -21.54 -5.54
C ASP A 110 9.53 -20.35 -6.42
N LEU A 111 9.88 -19.13 -5.99
CA LEU A 111 9.66 -17.90 -6.77
C LEU A 111 10.40 -17.93 -8.11
N ARG A 112 11.67 -18.37 -8.12
CA ARG A 112 12.46 -18.52 -9.36
C ARG A 112 11.92 -19.62 -10.25
N GLN A 113 11.48 -20.75 -9.67
CA GLN A 113 10.86 -21.83 -10.45
C GLN A 113 9.59 -21.33 -11.15
N LEU A 114 8.72 -20.61 -10.44
CA LEU A 114 7.49 -20.05 -11.01
C LEU A 114 7.80 -19.02 -12.10
N ALA A 115 8.72 -18.09 -11.86
CA ALA A 115 9.14 -17.10 -12.84
C ALA A 115 9.76 -17.75 -14.10
N GLY A 116 10.53 -18.84 -13.93
CA GLY A 116 11.07 -19.61 -15.05
C GLY A 116 10.00 -20.31 -15.88
N GLN A 117 8.99 -20.88 -15.25
CA GLN A 117 7.85 -21.51 -15.95
C GLN A 117 7.04 -20.48 -16.75
N ILE A 118 6.78 -19.31 -16.16
CA ILE A 118 6.05 -18.22 -16.83
C ILE A 118 6.86 -17.66 -18.00
N SER A 119 8.18 -17.49 -17.84
CA SER A 119 9.07 -16.96 -18.89
C SER A 119 9.21 -17.92 -20.08
N ALA A 120 8.84 -19.20 -19.92
CA ALA A 120 8.87 -20.20 -20.99
C ALA A 120 7.55 -20.27 -21.80
N LEU A 121 6.52 -19.50 -21.43
CA LEU A 121 5.27 -19.43 -22.18
C LEU A 121 5.49 -18.67 -23.49
N THR A 122 5.30 -19.36 -24.62
CA THR A 122 5.51 -18.80 -25.97
C THR A 122 4.21 -18.34 -26.65
N ASP A 123 3.07 -18.58 -26.03
CA ASP A 123 1.71 -18.35 -26.54
C ASP A 123 1.09 -17.06 -26.01
N LEU A 124 1.89 -16.19 -25.40
CA LEU A 124 1.45 -14.89 -24.89
C LEU A 124 1.53 -13.81 -25.99
N GLY A 125 0.55 -12.91 -26.01
CA GLY A 125 0.51 -11.80 -26.96
C GLY A 125 1.67 -10.81 -26.78
N PRO A 126 1.95 -9.93 -27.77
CA PRO A 126 3.10 -9.02 -27.73
C PRO A 126 3.08 -8.06 -26.53
N ASP A 127 1.91 -7.76 -25.98
CA ASP A 127 1.75 -6.91 -24.79
C ASP A 127 2.36 -7.53 -23.52
N ALA A 128 2.52 -8.86 -23.48
CA ALA A 128 3.13 -9.58 -22.36
C ALA A 128 4.67 -9.49 -22.35
N GLN A 129 5.28 -9.23 -23.51
CA GLN A 129 6.73 -9.32 -23.71
C GLN A 129 7.54 -8.44 -22.72
N PRO A 130 7.16 -7.17 -22.45
CA PRO A 130 7.90 -6.35 -21.49
C PRO A 130 7.89 -6.91 -20.06
N SER A 131 6.81 -7.59 -19.66
CA SER A 131 6.68 -8.21 -18.34
C SER A 131 7.52 -9.50 -18.25
N LEU A 132 7.54 -10.30 -19.34
CA LEU A 132 8.38 -11.49 -19.46
C LEU A 132 9.87 -11.15 -19.48
N ASP A 133 10.28 -10.10 -20.20
CA ASP A 133 11.68 -9.66 -20.26
C ASP A 133 12.19 -9.23 -18.88
N ARG A 134 11.36 -8.54 -18.08
CA ARG A 134 11.70 -8.16 -16.70
C ARG A 134 11.81 -9.38 -15.77
N LEU A 135 10.88 -10.33 -15.90
CA LEU A 135 10.94 -11.60 -15.16
C LEU A 135 12.22 -12.38 -15.52
N HIS A 136 12.54 -12.46 -16.81
CA HIS A 136 13.72 -13.14 -17.31
C HIS A 136 15.02 -12.47 -16.84
N ALA A 137 15.08 -11.14 -16.84
CA ALA A 137 16.21 -10.39 -16.29
C ALA A 137 16.40 -10.67 -14.79
N ALA A 138 15.31 -10.72 -14.01
CA ALA A 138 15.35 -11.01 -12.59
C ALA A 138 15.76 -12.46 -12.26
N LEU A 139 15.57 -13.41 -13.18
CA LEU A 139 16.08 -14.78 -13.02
C LEU A 139 17.62 -14.86 -13.08
N GLY A 140 18.26 -13.91 -13.76
CA GLY A 140 19.72 -13.76 -13.77
C GLY A 140 20.27 -13.02 -12.54
N ASP A 141 19.40 -12.44 -11.71
CA ASP A 141 19.77 -11.74 -10.47
C ASP A 141 19.78 -12.71 -9.28
N ALA A 142 20.72 -12.47 -8.36
CA ALA A 142 20.77 -13.17 -7.08
C ALA A 142 19.61 -12.77 -6.15
N ASP A 143 19.04 -11.57 -6.32
CA ASP A 143 18.00 -11.03 -5.45
C ASP A 143 16.57 -11.48 -5.82
N ALA A 144 16.05 -12.46 -5.09
CA ALA A 144 14.68 -12.96 -5.25
C ALA A 144 13.59 -11.99 -4.71
N THR A 145 13.96 -10.89 -4.04
CA THR A 145 12.99 -10.00 -3.39
C THR A 145 12.18 -9.17 -4.38
N ALA A 146 12.65 -9.03 -5.62
CA ALA A 146 11.92 -8.35 -6.70
C ALA A 146 10.89 -9.26 -7.40
N LEU A 147 11.04 -10.59 -7.32
CA LEU A 147 10.20 -11.55 -8.06
C LEU A 147 8.70 -11.44 -7.71
N PRO A 148 8.28 -11.24 -6.45
CA PRO A 148 6.87 -11.10 -6.12
C PRO A 148 6.15 -9.98 -6.87
N ASP A 149 6.75 -8.79 -6.91
CA ASP A 149 6.15 -7.63 -7.58
C ASP A 149 6.13 -7.81 -9.10
N LEU A 150 7.16 -8.44 -9.66
CA LEU A 150 7.24 -8.75 -11.09
C LEU A 150 6.20 -9.80 -11.51
N LEU A 151 5.97 -10.83 -10.70
CA LEU A 151 4.94 -11.84 -10.92
C LEU A 151 3.54 -11.22 -10.88
N ALA A 152 3.26 -10.39 -9.87
CA ALA A 152 1.98 -9.68 -9.76
C ALA A 152 1.70 -8.77 -10.96
N HIS A 153 2.73 -8.15 -11.54
CA HIS A 153 2.59 -7.32 -12.73
C HIS A 153 2.35 -8.13 -14.01
N ALA A 154 2.85 -9.37 -14.08
CA ALA A 154 2.64 -10.25 -15.22
C ALA A 154 1.23 -10.88 -15.25
N GLU A 155 0.54 -10.94 -14.11
CA GLU A 155 -0.76 -11.63 -13.94
C GLU A 155 -1.77 -11.31 -15.05
N GLU A 156 -1.89 -10.04 -15.44
CA GLU A 156 -2.90 -9.56 -16.39
C GLU A 156 -2.75 -10.14 -17.81
N HIS A 157 -1.57 -10.67 -18.12
CA HIS A 157 -1.26 -11.25 -19.42
C HIS A 157 -1.26 -12.77 -19.42
N LEU A 158 -1.43 -13.42 -18.27
CA LEU A 158 -1.30 -14.86 -18.13
C LEU A 158 -2.62 -15.60 -18.38
N PRO A 159 -2.57 -16.85 -18.90
CA PRO A 159 -3.71 -17.74 -18.91
C PRO A 159 -4.24 -17.95 -17.49
N ALA A 160 -5.55 -18.18 -17.36
CA ALA A 160 -6.25 -18.20 -16.06
C ALA A 160 -5.59 -19.10 -15.00
N ALA A 161 -5.11 -20.29 -15.39
CA ALA A 161 -4.44 -21.23 -14.48
C ALA A 161 -3.12 -20.68 -13.89
N TRP A 162 -2.37 -19.89 -14.67
CA TRP A 162 -1.13 -19.25 -14.22
C TRP A 162 -1.41 -18.00 -13.41
N ALA A 163 -2.41 -17.20 -13.82
CA ALA A 163 -2.87 -16.04 -13.07
C ALA A 163 -3.35 -16.43 -11.66
N GLU A 164 -4.07 -17.55 -11.52
CA GLU A 164 -4.48 -18.08 -10.22
C GLU A 164 -3.28 -18.46 -9.33
N ARG A 165 -2.25 -19.08 -9.91
CA ARG A 165 -1.04 -19.45 -9.16
C ARG A 165 -0.23 -18.23 -8.71
N VAL A 166 -0.17 -17.19 -9.53
CA VAL A 166 0.43 -15.89 -9.17
C VAL A 166 -0.40 -15.20 -8.07
N ARG A 167 -1.73 -15.25 -8.16
CA ARG A 167 -2.61 -14.73 -7.10
C ARG A 167 -2.40 -15.44 -5.77
N ALA A 168 -2.26 -16.77 -5.77
CA ALA A 168 -1.97 -17.53 -4.55
C ALA A 168 -0.65 -17.10 -3.88
N VAL A 169 0.37 -16.75 -4.68
CA VAL A 169 1.62 -16.17 -4.16
C VAL A 169 1.36 -14.78 -3.54
N GLY A 170 0.54 -13.95 -4.18
CA GLY A 170 0.10 -12.66 -3.62
C GLY A 170 -0.65 -12.81 -2.29
N GLU A 171 -1.53 -13.80 -2.19
CA GLU A 171 -2.28 -14.12 -0.97
C GLU A 171 -1.36 -14.54 0.18
N GLN A 172 -0.33 -15.35 -0.08
CA GLN A 172 0.67 -15.74 0.92
C GLN A 172 1.46 -14.54 1.44
N ILE A 173 1.79 -13.57 0.58
CA ILE A 173 2.48 -12.33 0.96
C ILE A 173 1.59 -11.47 1.86
N ASP A 174 0.31 -11.36 1.53
CA ASP A 174 -0.66 -10.63 2.34
C ASP A 174 -0.96 -11.33 3.68
N GLU A 175 -0.90 -12.66 3.71
CA GLU A 175 -0.97 -13.44 4.95
C GLU A 175 0.25 -13.17 5.84
N VAL A 176 1.47 -13.13 5.30
CA VAL A 176 2.70 -12.79 6.03
C VAL A 176 2.60 -11.39 6.65
N ARG A 177 2.10 -10.40 5.90
CA ARG A 177 1.86 -9.04 6.40
C ARG A 177 0.82 -9.05 7.53
N SER A 178 -0.26 -9.80 7.37
CA SER A 178 -1.35 -9.90 8.34
C SER A 178 -0.94 -10.61 9.63
N ASN A 179 -0.13 -11.68 9.53
CA ASN A 179 0.43 -12.40 10.68
C ASN A 179 1.38 -11.48 11.48
N THR A 180 2.28 -10.78 10.79
CA THR A 180 3.19 -9.80 11.43
C THR A 180 2.42 -8.70 12.17
N HIS A 181 1.32 -8.22 11.60
CA HIS A 181 0.46 -7.23 12.25
C HIS A 181 -0.26 -7.81 13.47
N ARG A 182 -0.80 -9.03 13.38
CA ARG A 182 -1.47 -9.74 14.48
C ARG A 182 -0.53 -9.98 15.66
N GLU A 183 0.67 -10.54 15.41
CA GLU A 183 1.67 -10.80 16.45
C GLU A 183 2.04 -9.55 17.23
N ARG A 184 2.09 -8.39 16.57
CA ARG A 184 2.39 -7.11 17.23
C ARG A 184 1.22 -6.55 18.04
N ILE A 185 -0.02 -6.73 17.58
CA ILE A 185 -1.21 -6.39 18.36
C ILE A 185 -1.26 -7.25 19.62
N ASP A 186 -0.95 -8.54 19.50
CA ASP A 186 -0.94 -9.47 20.63
C ASP A 186 0.20 -9.15 21.61
N HIS A 187 1.42 -8.87 21.14
CA HIS A 187 2.53 -8.40 21.98
C HIS A 187 2.22 -7.10 22.72
N ARG A 188 1.39 -6.23 22.13
CA ARG A 188 0.94 -4.99 22.79
C ARG A 188 -0.08 -5.29 23.88
N ARG A 189 -1.09 -6.12 23.59
CA ARG A 189 -2.09 -6.53 24.61
C ARG A 189 -1.42 -7.19 25.81
N THR A 190 -0.42 -8.03 25.59
CA THR A 190 0.30 -8.69 26.69
C THR A 190 1.11 -7.70 27.53
N ALA A 191 1.70 -6.66 26.91
CA ALA A 191 2.41 -5.59 27.62
C ALA A 191 1.45 -4.69 28.43
N GLU A 192 0.30 -4.31 27.87
CA GLU A 192 -0.73 -3.49 28.54
C GLU A 192 -1.34 -4.23 29.76
N LEU A 193 -1.53 -5.55 29.66
CA LEU A 193 -2.01 -6.37 30.78
C LEU A 193 -0.98 -6.53 31.92
N ALA A 194 0.31 -6.44 31.60
CA ALA A 194 1.39 -6.52 32.58
C ALA A 194 1.59 -5.19 33.36
N ASP A 195 1.39 -4.05 32.69
CA ASP A 195 1.57 -2.70 33.27
C ASP A 195 0.36 -2.27 34.14
N GLY A 196 -0.84 -2.78 33.86
CA GLY A 196 -2.06 -2.50 34.62
C GLY A 196 -2.27 -3.33 35.90
N SER A 197 -1.33 -4.21 36.26
CA SER A 197 -1.40 -5.08 37.45
C SER A 197 -0.46 -4.68 38.60
N SER A 198 0.17 -3.50 38.55
CA SER A 198 1.03 -2.95 39.63
C SER A 198 0.36 -1.82 40.40
#